data_AF-A0A1Q7A2J3-F1
#
_entry.id   AF-A0A1Q7A2J3-F1
#
_cell.length_a   1.000
_cell.length_b   1.000
_cell.length_c   1.000
_cell.angle_alpha   90.00
_cell.angle_beta   90.00
_cell.angle_gamma   90.00
#
_symmetry.space_group_name_H-M   'P 1'
#
loop_
_entity.id
_entity.type
_entity.pdbx_description
1 polymer ?
#
loop_
_entity_poly.entity_id
_entity_poly.type
_entity_poly.pdbx_seq_one_letter_code
_entity_poly.pdbx_strand_id
1 'polypeptide(L)' 'MGELKRGDERWDVFMEVQPDPEVGPGAVRGRLHFASGERHRTTSWIFLEWSEREMQDRFGEFSAVELWHFVEALGG' A
#
# COMPACT_ATOMS: atom_id res chain seq x y z
N MET A 1 1.66 7.86 1.16
CA MET A 1 2.62 8.00 0.05
C MET A 1 3.99 8.33 0.61
N GLY A 2 5.05 7.65 0.19
CA GLY A 2 6.37 7.81 0.77
C GLY A 2 7.47 7.10 -0.02
N GLU A 3 8.69 7.19 0.48
CA GLU A 3 9.87 6.58 -0.12
C GLU A 3 10.44 5.53 0.83
N LEU A 4 10.75 4.35 0.31
CA LEU A 4 11.30 3.23 1.04
C LEU A 4 12.71 2.94 0.53
N LYS A 5 13.73 3.14 1.38
CA LYS A 5 15.15 2.94 1.05
C LYS A 5 15.79 1.90 1.97
N ARG A 6 16.65 1.03 1.42
CA ARG A 6 17.48 0.08 2.16
C ARG A 6 18.70 -0.30 1.32
N GLY A 7 19.89 0.10 1.79
CA GLY A 7 21.11 -0.05 1.00
C GLY A 7 20.97 0.67 -0.35
N ASP A 8 21.22 -0.06 -1.44
CA ASP A 8 21.12 0.45 -2.80
C ASP A 8 19.70 0.36 -3.39
N GLU A 9 18.76 -0.32 -2.69
CA GLU A 9 17.39 -0.43 -3.15
C GLU A 9 16.53 0.74 -2.69
N ARG A 10 15.71 1.24 -3.62
CA ARG A 10 14.76 2.32 -3.41
C ARG A 10 13.43 2.00 -4.10
N TRP A 11 12.33 2.18 -3.37
CA TRP A 11 10.97 2.06 -3.86
C TRP A 11 10.16 3.31 -3.50
N ASP A 12 9.44 3.85 -4.47
CA ASP A 12 8.38 4.82 -4.21
C ASP A 12 7.10 4.05 -3.86
N VAL A 13 6.47 4.41 -2.74
CA VAL A 13 5.32 3.71 -2.17
C VAL A 13 4.08 4.57 -2.26
N PHE A 14 3.06 4.05 -2.94
CA PHE A 14 1.76 4.71 -3.06
C PHE A 14 0.61 3.76 -2.73
N MET A 15 -0.49 4.34 -2.28
CA MET A 15 -1.70 3.61 -1.94
C MET A 15 -2.77 3.93 -2.99
N GLU A 16 -3.30 2.89 -3.62
CA GLU A 16 -4.50 3.00 -4.44
C GLU A 16 -5.71 2.76 -3.54
N VAL A 17 -6.70 3.64 -3.64
CA VAL A 17 -7.96 3.58 -2.89
C VAL A 17 -9.10 3.49 -3.89
N GLN A 18 -10.02 2.56 -3.66
CA GLN A 18 -11.19 2.37 -4.50
C GLN A 18 -12.45 2.23 -3.64
N PRO A 19 -13.57 2.88 -3.99
CA PRO A 19 -14.86 2.62 -3.33
C PRO A 19 -15.28 1.15 -3.45
N ASP A 20 -15.85 0.62 -2.37
CA ASP A 20 -16.38 -0.74 -2.29
C ASP A 20 -17.87 -0.73 -1.87
N PRO A 21 -18.79 -0.43 -2.80
CA PRO A 21 -20.22 -0.33 -2.49
C PRO A 21 -20.86 -1.69 -2.18
N GLU A 22 -20.19 -2.81 -2.46
CA GLU A 22 -20.67 -4.16 -2.14
C GLU A 22 -20.60 -4.42 -0.64
N VAL A 23 -19.61 -3.84 0.05
CA VAL A 23 -19.47 -3.90 1.51
C VAL A 23 -20.41 -2.91 2.19
N GLY A 24 -20.51 -1.68 1.67
CA GLY A 24 -21.49 -0.72 2.15
C GLY A 24 -21.27 0.71 1.65
N PRO A 25 -22.23 1.61 1.90
CA PRO A 25 -22.10 3.02 1.52
C PRO A 25 -20.90 3.68 2.20
N GLY A 26 -19.95 4.17 1.41
CA GLY A 26 -18.74 4.85 1.90
C GLY A 26 -17.55 3.94 2.20
N ALA A 27 -17.74 2.61 2.18
CA ALA A 27 -16.62 1.68 2.33
C ALA A 27 -15.62 1.83 1.17
N VAL A 28 -14.35 1.65 1.47
CA VAL A 28 -13.24 1.75 0.52
C VAL A 28 -12.27 0.59 0.75
N ARG A 29 -11.67 0.11 -0.34
CA ARG A 29 -10.59 -0.86 -0.32
C ARG A 29 -9.28 -0.23 -0.76
N GLY A 30 -8.19 -0.74 -0.21
CA GLY A 30 -6.85 -0.20 -0.45
C GLY A 30 -5.84 -1.27 -0.82
N ARG A 31 -4.91 -0.91 -1.70
CA ARG A 31 -3.72 -1.72 -2.00
C ARG A 31 -2.47 -0.85 -2.10
N LEU A 32 -1.33 -1.46 -1.81
CA LEU A 32 -0.03 -0.81 -1.89
C LEU A 32 0.65 -1.12 -3.21
N HIS A 33 1.32 -0.11 -3.72
CA HIS A 33 2.17 -0.20 -4.88
C HIS A 33 3.58 0.26 -4.53
N PHE A 34 4.55 -0.45 -5.07
CA PHE A 34 5.96 -0.21 -4.93
C PHE A 34 6.56 -0.06 -6.33
N ALA A 35 7.09 1.11 -6.65
CA ALA A 35 7.72 1.41 -7.94
C ALA A 35 9.22 1.71 -7.78
N SER A 36 10.05 1.18 -8.67
CA SER A 36 11.51 1.39 -8.69
C SER A 36 12.01 1.33 -10.13
N GLY A 37 12.01 2.49 -10.81
CA GLY A 37 12.24 2.55 -12.26
C GLY A 37 11.19 1.73 -13.01
N GLU A 38 11.64 0.76 -13.79
CA GLU A 38 10.77 -0.17 -14.54
C GLU A 38 10.16 -1.29 -13.67
N ARG A 39 10.63 -1.45 -12.42
CA ARG A 39 10.10 -2.49 -11.52
C ARG A 39 8.85 -1.97 -10.82
N HIS A 40 7.76 -2.72 -10.92
CA HIS A 40 6.52 -2.45 -10.19
C HIS A 40 6.06 -3.72 -9.47
N ARG A 41 5.80 -3.60 -8.17
CA ARG A 41 5.16 -4.64 -7.35
C ARG A 41 3.91 -4.06 -6.70
N THR A 42 2.85 -4.86 -6.63
CA THR A 42 1.55 -4.42 -6.10
C THR A 42 0.97 -5.50 -5.21
N THR A 43 0.44 -5.13 -4.05
CA THR A 43 -0.27 -6.07 -3.17
C THR A 43 -1.65 -6.40 -3.74
N SER A 44 -2.30 -7.44 -3.23
CA SER A 44 -3.76 -7.53 -3.32
C SER A 44 -4.43 -6.35 -2.57
N TRP A 45 -5.75 -6.29 -2.61
CA TRP A 45 -6.51 -5.43 -1.69
C TRP A 45 -6.29 -5.91 -0.26
N ILE A 46 -5.50 -5.18 0.51
CA ILE A 46 -5.11 -5.54 1.88
C ILE A 46 -5.78 -4.64 2.93
N PHE A 47 -6.50 -3.62 2.49
CA PHE A 47 -7.30 -2.76 3.36
C PHE A 47 -8.77 -2.79 2.97
N LEU A 48 -9.64 -2.67 3.97
CA LEU A 48 -11.07 -2.42 3.85
C LEU A 48 -11.51 -1.54 5.01
N GLU A 49 -11.83 -0.28 4.73
CA GLU A 49 -12.15 0.74 5.74
C GLU A 49 -13.45 1.47 5.39
N TRP A 50 -14.06 2.19 6.33
CA TRP A 50 -15.32 2.91 6.11
C TRP A 50 -15.14 4.30 5.52
N SER A 51 -13.89 4.76 5.38
CA SER A 51 -13.57 6.02 4.73
C SER A 51 -12.13 6.04 4.21
N GLU A 52 -11.87 6.91 3.23
CA GLU A 52 -10.50 7.16 2.77
C GLU A 52 -9.60 7.72 3.88
N ARG A 53 -10.17 8.44 4.86
CA ARG A 53 -9.41 8.99 5.98
C ARG A 53 -8.85 7.88 6.87
N GLU A 54 -9.69 6.94 7.29
CA GLU A 54 -9.27 5.77 8.06
C GLU A 54 -8.20 4.97 7.30
N MET A 55 -8.35 4.87 5.98
CA MET A 55 -7.36 4.23 5.13
C MET A 55 -5.99 4.93 5.14
N GLN A 56 -5.96 6.27 5.11
CA GLN A 56 -4.70 7.02 5.24
C GLN A 56 -4.09 6.88 6.62
N ASP A 57 -4.91 6.88 7.67
CA ASP A 57 -4.45 6.68 9.05
C ASP A 57 -3.81 5.28 9.21
N ARG A 58 -4.47 4.24 8.70
CA ARG A 58 -3.96 2.86 8.66
C ARG A 58 -2.68 2.72 7.85
N PHE A 59 -2.55 3.45 6.74
CA PHE A 59 -1.29 3.47 5.99
C PHE A 59 -0.15 4.09 6.80
N GLY A 60 -0.45 5.15 7.57
CA GLY A 60 0.53 5.81 8.44
C GLY A 60 1.05 4.93 9.59
N GLU A 61 0.36 3.84 9.91
CA GLU A 61 0.77 2.89 10.95
C GLU A 61 1.90 1.95 10.51
N PHE A 62 2.13 1.76 9.20
CA PHE A 62 3.19 0.88 8.73
C PHE A 62 4.58 1.45 9.02
N SER A 63 5.40 0.62 9.64
CA SER A 63 6.83 0.85 9.69
C SER A 63 7.49 0.60 8.34
N ALA A 64 8.65 1.20 8.11
CA ALA A 64 9.47 0.91 6.93
C ALA A 64 9.84 -0.58 6.84
N VAL A 65 9.99 -1.28 7.96
CA VAL A 65 10.33 -2.71 7.99
C VAL A 65 9.18 -3.56 7.46
N GLU A 66 7.94 -3.27 7.87
CA GLU A 66 6.76 -3.97 7.35
C GLU A 66 6.56 -3.72 5.86
N LEU A 67 6.78 -2.48 5.39
CA LEU A 67 6.75 -2.17 3.96
C LEU A 67 7.79 -2.95 3.17
N TRP A 68 9.00 -3.14 3.72
CA TRP A 68 10.03 -3.98 3.11
C TRP A 68 9.61 -5.45 2.99
N HIS A 69 8.97 -5.99 4.02
CA HIS A 69 8.49 -7.37 3.97
C HIS A 69 7.45 -7.59 2.87
N PHE A 70 6.57 -6.62 2.61
CA PHE A 70 5.67 -6.71 1.44
C PHE A 70 6.44 -6.76 0.13
N VAL A 71 7.41 -5.86 -0.08
CA VAL A 71 8.21 -5.83 -1.31
C VAL A 71 8.94 -7.15 -1.53
N GLU A 72 9.56 -7.69 -0.49
CA GLU A 72 10.28 -8.98 -0.54
C GLU A 72 9.31 -10.14 -0.87
N ALA A 73 8.16 -10.20 -0.20
CA ALA A 73 7.16 -11.26 -0.43
C ALA A 73 6.53 -11.22 -1.83
N LEU A 74 6.37 -10.03 -2.41
CA LEU A 74 5.90 -9.86 -3.79
C LEU A 74 6.98 -10.16 -4.84
N GLY A 75 8.24 -10.31 -4.40
CA GLY A 75 9.40 -10.40 -5.26
C GLY A 75 9.71 -11.77 -5.84
N GLY A 76 9.16 -12.84 -5.25
CA GLY A 76 9.27 -14.23 -5.73
C GLY A 76 10.70 -14.70 -5.97
#